data_AF-A0A6I1FK69-F1
#
_entry.id   AF-A0A6I1FK69-F1
#
_cell.length_a   1.000
_cell.length_b   1.000
_cell.length_c   1.000
_cell.angle_alpha   90.00
_cell.angle_beta   90.00
_cell.angle_gamma   90.00
#
_symmetry.space_group_name_H-M   'P 1'
#
loop_
_entity.id
_entity.type
_entity.pdbx_description
1 polymer ?
#
loop_
_entity_poly.entity_id
_entity_poly.type
_entity_poly.pdbx_seq_one_letter_code
_entity_poly.pdbx_strand_id
1 'polypeptide(L)' 'MKTEKEKMLKGELYNGTDPDLLKERLNARRLTRLYNQTLETDGNKRTELLKELFGSTGRDLYIEPAFRCDYVL' A
#
# COMPACT_ATOMS: atom_id res chain seq x y z
N MET A 1 24.78 -5.31 8.58
CA MET A 1 23.85 -6.45 8.46
C MET A 1 22.62 -5.94 7.73
N LYS A 2 22.04 -6.70 6.79
CA LYS A 2 20.86 -6.22 6.05
C LYS A 2 19.62 -6.23 6.94
N THR A 3 18.73 -5.26 6.77
CA THR A 3 17.39 -5.29 7.38
C THR A 3 16.51 -6.34 6.70
N GLU A 4 15.41 -6.74 7.35
CA GLU A 4 14.46 -7.67 6.75
C GLU A 4 13.77 -7.09 5.51
N LYS A 5 13.58 -5.76 5.47
CA LYS A 5 13.10 -5.04 4.28
C LYS A 5 14.10 -5.10 3.13
N GLU A 6 15.39 -4.91 3.38
CA GLU A 6 16.42 -5.02 2.34
C GLU A 6 16.52 -6.45 1.77
N LYS A 7 16.35 -7.48 2.62
CA LYS A 7 16.27 -8.87 2.17
C LYS A 7 15.04 -9.11 1.30
N MET A 8 13.86 -8.66 1.74
CA MET A 8 12.60 -8.73 0.99
C MET A 8 12.74 -8.12 -0.41
N LEU A 9 13.29 -6.90 -0.51
CA LEU A 9 13.45 -6.19 -1.79
C LEU A 9 14.49 -6.84 -2.71
N LYS A 10 15.43 -7.62 -2.17
CA LYS A 10 16.43 -8.38 -2.93
C LYS A 10 15.99 -9.80 -3.27
N GLY A 11 14.78 -10.20 -2.87
CA GLY A 11 14.27 -11.57 -3.06
C GLY A 11 14.95 -12.61 -2.16
N GLU A 12 15.62 -12.17 -1.10
CA GLU A 12 16.24 -13.05 -0.10
C GLU A 12 15.18 -13.51 0.92
N LEU A 13 15.41 -14.65 1.57
CA LEU A 13 14.56 -15.07 2.71
C LEU A 13 14.61 -14.00 3.81
N TYR A 14 13.43 -13.56 4.24
CA TYR A 14 13.26 -12.51 5.25
C TYR A 14 12.19 -12.91 6.27
N ASN A 15 12.24 -12.31 7.45
CA ASN A 15 11.23 -12.48 8.48
C ASN A 15 10.02 -11.56 8.24
N GLY A 16 8.92 -12.12 7.77
CA GLY A 16 7.66 -11.40 7.60
C GLY A 16 6.98 -10.93 8.90
N THR A 17 7.47 -11.28 10.08
CA THR A 17 6.94 -10.72 11.34
C THR A 17 7.82 -9.61 11.91
N ASP A 18 8.81 -9.15 11.14
CA ASP A 18 9.65 -8.02 11.51
C ASP A 18 8.79 -6.76 11.82
N PRO A 19 9.05 -6.04 12.92
CA PRO A 19 8.24 -4.90 13.34
C PRO A 19 8.11 -3.79 12.29
N ASP A 20 9.16 -3.52 11.51
CA ASP A 20 9.12 -2.47 10.48
C ASP A 20 8.23 -2.89 9.31
N LEU A 21 8.36 -4.14 8.86
CA LEU A 21 7.48 -4.71 7.84
C LEU A 21 6.02 -4.79 8.29
N LEU A 22 5.77 -5.10 9.57
CA LEU A 22 4.42 -5.08 10.14
C LEU A 22 3.82 -3.68 10.15
N LYS A 23 4.59 -2.66 10.53
CA LYS A 23 4.15 -1.26 10.52
C LYS A 23 3.75 -0.81 9.12
N GLU A 24 4.55 -1.16 8.11
CA GLU A 24 4.25 -0.85 6.71
C GLU A 24 2.98 -1.57 6.23
N ARG A 25 2.83 -2.86 6.56
CA ARG A 25 1.63 -3.64 6.25
C ARG A 25 0.37 -3.05 6.88
N LEU A 26 0.45 -2.58 8.12
CA LEU A 26 -0.68 -1.94 8.80
C LEU A 26 -1.07 -0.63 8.12
N ASN A 27 -0.11 0.16 7.64
CA ASN A 27 -0.41 1.38 6.89
C ASN A 27 -1.10 1.07 5.55
N ALA A 28 -0.59 0.11 4.78
CA ALA A 28 -1.22 -0.31 3.52
C ALA A 28 -2.65 -0.83 3.73
N ARG A 29 -2.88 -1.63 4.78
CA ARG A 29 -4.22 -2.09 5.18
C ARG A 29 -5.15 -0.96 5.61
N ARG A 30 -4.63 0.06 6.29
CA ARG A 30 -5.41 1.26 6.65
C ARG A 30 -5.88 1.97 5.39
N LEU A 31 -4.98 2.22 4.44
CA LEU A 31 -5.27 2.94 3.20
C LEU A 31 -6.22 2.19 2.29
N THR A 32 -5.97 0.90 2.06
CA THR A 32 -6.87 0.03 1.28
C THR A 32 -8.27 -0.03 1.90
N ARG A 33 -8.39 -0.08 3.24
CA ARG A 33 -9.69 0.00 3.92
C ARG A 33 -10.40 1.33 3.68
N LEU A 34 -9.70 2.46 3.83
CA LEU A 34 -10.28 3.78 3.56
C LEU A 34 -10.73 3.91 2.11
N TYR A 35 -9.92 3.38 1.18
CA TYR A 35 -10.22 3.39 -0.25
C TYR A 35 -11.47 2.56 -0.58
N ASN A 36 -11.54 1.34 -0.06
CA ASN A 36 -12.66 0.43 -0.30
C ASN A 36 -13.99 0.90 0.31
N GLN A 37 -13.95 1.89 1.21
CA GLN A 37 -15.13 2.51 1.85
C GLN A 37 -15.55 3.82 1.16
N THR A 38 -14.88 4.21 0.06
CA THR A 38 -15.26 5.41 -0.70
C THR A 38 -16.50 5.16 -1.57
N LEU A 39 -17.32 6.19 -1.74
CA LEU A 39 -18.45 6.17 -2.66
C LEU A 39 -17.97 6.30 -4.12
N GLU A 40 -18.82 5.94 -5.06
CA GLU A 40 -18.58 6.13 -6.50
C GLU A 40 -18.39 7.61 -6.88
N THR A 41 -18.91 8.54 -6.07
CA THR A 41 -18.76 9.99 -6.26
C THR A 41 -17.48 10.57 -5.65
N ASP A 42 -16.70 9.79 -4.88
CA ASP A 42 -15.53 10.26 -4.14
C ASP A 42 -14.25 10.30 -5.00
N GLY A 43 -14.33 10.73 -6.26
CA GLY A 43 -13.23 10.62 -7.24
C GLY A 43 -11.90 11.25 -6.79
N ASN A 44 -11.95 12.45 -6.20
CA ASN A 44 -10.75 13.13 -5.69
C ASN A 44 -10.12 12.37 -4.53
N LYS A 45 -10.92 11.92 -3.57
CA LYS A 45 -10.47 11.16 -2.40
C LYS A 45 -9.93 9.79 -2.81
N ARG A 46 -10.54 9.12 -3.79
CA ARG A 46 -10.02 7.88 -4.39
C ARG A 46 -8.63 8.12 -4.97
N THR A 47 -8.45 9.21 -5.71
CA THR A 47 -7.15 9.58 -6.30
C THR A 47 -6.10 9.84 -5.23
N GLU A 48 -6.42 10.62 -4.19
CA GLU A 48 -5.51 10.91 -3.08
C GLU A 48 -5.06 9.64 -2.35
N LEU A 49 -6.02 8.76 -2.01
CA LEU A 49 -5.74 7.51 -1.32
C LEU A 49 -4.86 6.56 -2.16
N LEU A 50 -5.09 6.46 -3.48
CA LEU A 50 -4.24 5.65 -4.34
C LEU A 50 -2.84 6.22 -4.50
N LYS A 51 -2.70 7.56 -4.55
CA LYS A 51 -1.39 8.22 -4.62
C LYS A 51 -0.59 8.02 -3.32
N GLU A 52 -1.25 8.09 -2.17
CA GLU A 52 -0.63 7.76 -0.88
C GLU A 52 -0.25 6.27 -0.80
N LEU A 53 -1.09 5.38 -1.36
CA LEU A 53 -0.88 3.92 -1.32
C LEU A 53 0.24 3.43 -2.24
N PHE A 54 0.45 4.05 -3.40
CA PHE A 54 1.43 3.58 -4.38
C PHE A 54 2.74 4.35 -4.42
N GLY A 55 2.86 5.43 -3.65
CA GLY A 55 4.07 6.27 -3.56
C GLY A 55 4.37 7.07 -4.83
N SER A 56 4.42 6.41 -5.99
CA SER A 56 4.57 6.98 -7.32
C SER A 56 3.42 6.51 -8.24
N THR A 57 2.86 7.43 -9.01
CA THR A 57 1.72 7.16 -9.90
C THR A 57 1.82 8.00 -11.16
N GLY A 58 1.10 7.60 -12.21
CA GLY A 58 0.86 8.45 -13.37
C GLY A 58 -0.06 9.64 -13.05
N ARG A 59 -0.35 10.45 -14.07
CA ARG A 59 -1.30 11.57 -13.94
C ARG A 59 -2.69 11.09 -13.56
N ASP A 60 -3.18 10.11 -14.32
CA ASP A 60 -4.52 9.56 -14.23
C ASP A 60 -4.42 8.12 -13.72
N LEU A 61 -5.18 7.80 -12.68
CA LEU A 61 -5.25 6.46 -12.12
C LEU A 61 -6.64 6.16 -11.58
N TYR A 62 -7.06 4.93 -11.78
CA TYR A 62 -8.34 4.42 -11.32
C TYR A 62 -8.21 2.93 -11.01
N ILE A 63 -8.82 2.51 -9.91
CA ILE A 63 -9.01 1.10 -9.57
C ILE A 63 -10.47 0.97 -9.13
N GLU A 64 -11.18 -0.06 -9.58
CA GLU A 64 -12.52 -0.32 -9.05
C GLU A 64 -12.38 -0.97 -7.66
N PRO A 65 -12.97 -0.42 -6.59
CA PRO A 65 -13.02 -1.12 -5.31
C PRO A 65 -13.72 -2.48 -5.43
N ALA A 66 -13.32 -3.52 -4.67
CA ALA A 66 -12.31 -3.48 -3.61
C ALA A 66 -10.89 -3.84 -4.08
N PHE A 67 -9.90 -3.10 -3.57
CA PHE A 67 -8.47 -3.33 -3.79
C PHE A 67 -7.76 -3.82 -2.52
N ARG A 68 -6.73 -4.65 -2.66
CA ARG A 68 -5.85 -5.11 -1.58
C ARG A 68 -4.40 -5.18 -2.03
N CYS A 69 -3.49 -4.72 -1.19
CA CYS A 69 -2.04 -4.91 -1.33
C CYS A 69 -1.41 -5.08 0.05
N ASP A 70 -0.22 -5.68 0.10
CA ASP A 70 0.49 -5.91 1.36
C ASP A 70 1.31 -4.70 1.80
N TYR A 71 1.85 -3.93 0.87
CA TYR A 71 2.75 -2.82 1.17
C TYR A 71 2.38 -1.57 0.35
N VAL A 72 2.81 -0.42 0.86
CA VAL A 72 2.88 0.80 0.04
C VAL A 72 3.97 0.57 -1.00
N LEU A 73 3.65 0.80 -2.27
CA LEU A 73 4.59 0.61 -3.39
C LEU A 73 5.49 1.84 -3.60
#